data_AF-A0A7Y4KD93-F1
#
_entry.id   AF-A0A7Y4KD93-F1
#
_cell.length_a   1.000
_cell.length_b   1.000
_cell.length_c   1.000
_cell.angle_alpha   90.00
_cell.angle_beta   90.00
_cell.angle_gamma   90.00
#
_symmetry.space_group_name_H-M   'P 1'
#
loop_
_entity.id
_entity.type
_entity.pdbx_description
1 polymer ?
#
loop_
_entity_poly.entity_id
_entity_poly.type
_entity_poly.pdbx_seq_one_letter_code
_entity_poly.pdbx_strand_id
1 'polypeptide(L)'
;MQALRALPRGAGPGALRGLAPLFEAAVAEDADIDLRFRDELIRVLGPVMGEDTPVTIEDAAACVTGVEAKVLVATLPALRAVLAEVQGLKARLTREAVRVLSRADACLQQARGLATRAELERALGTACEQLAAELSRLHAPVPILVEEALFVARALFGDGPPPRGAAVLELARGLDDFCRRAPLSTPDLEALRELARRADAERETPGWPLLLERLRTVRPRLLPQKPLPPLYRSLAGAPAREPLAGTIEALLRPMHVCNH
;
A
#
# COMPACT_ATOMS: atom_id res chain seq x y z
N MET A 1 16.75 22.36 26.21
CA MET A 1 17.58 22.84 27.35
C MET A 1 18.29 21.74 28.14
N GLN A 2 17.59 20.83 28.82
CA GLN A 2 18.25 19.79 29.64
C GLN A 2 19.26 18.95 28.85
N ALA A 3 18.92 18.57 27.62
CA ALA A 3 19.81 17.82 26.75
C ALA A 3 21.10 18.59 26.39
N LEU A 4 21.03 19.91 26.17
CA LEU A 4 22.21 20.74 25.91
C LEU A 4 23.13 20.83 27.14
N ARG A 5 22.55 20.94 28.34
CA ARG A 5 23.30 20.98 29.61
C ARG A 5 24.08 19.70 29.90
N ALA A 6 23.57 18.56 29.43
CA ALA A 6 24.25 17.28 29.57
C ALA A 6 25.50 17.14 28.68
N LEU A 7 25.65 17.99 27.65
CA LEU A 7 26.80 17.94 26.75
C LEU A 7 28.00 18.70 27.31
N PRO A 8 29.23 18.20 27.09
CA PRO A 8 30.44 18.88 27.52
C PRO A 8 30.65 20.19 26.76
N ARG A 9 31.42 21.10 27.36
CA ARG A 9 31.83 22.33 26.70
C ARG A 9 32.68 21.99 25.47
N GLY A 10 32.41 22.63 24.33
CA GLY A 10 33.15 22.40 23.09
C GLY A 10 32.92 21.02 22.46
N ALA A 11 31.81 20.35 22.77
CA ALA A 11 31.46 19.06 22.15
C ALA A 11 31.30 19.15 20.62
N GLY A 12 31.00 20.35 20.11
CA GLY A 12 30.87 20.63 18.68
C GLY A 12 29.60 20.06 18.04
N PRO A 13 29.43 20.27 16.71
CA PRO A 13 28.20 19.93 15.99
C PRO A 13 27.86 18.44 16.00
N GLY A 14 28.87 17.57 15.97
CA GLY A 14 28.68 16.12 15.95
C GLY A 14 27.93 15.59 17.18
N ALA A 15 28.17 16.19 18.36
CA ALA A 15 27.51 15.81 19.60
C ALA A 15 26.03 16.18 19.65
N LEU A 16 25.61 17.15 18.82
CA LEU A 16 24.22 17.59 18.75
C LEU A 16 23.37 16.78 17.77
N ARG A 17 23.96 15.95 16.89
CA ARG A 17 23.22 15.15 15.90
C ARG A 17 22.12 14.27 16.53
N GLY A 18 22.40 13.69 17.69
CA GLY A 18 21.41 12.91 18.46
C GLY A 18 20.25 13.73 19.02
N LEU A 19 20.36 15.06 19.02
CA LEU A 19 19.33 15.99 19.47
C LEU A 19 18.51 16.58 18.32
N ALA A 20 18.74 16.18 17.07
CA ALA A 20 18.00 16.66 15.89
C ALA A 20 16.46 16.69 16.08
N PRO A 21 15.82 15.65 16.66
CA PRO A 21 14.37 15.68 16.88
C PRO A 21 13.90 16.81 17.80
N LEU A 22 14.71 17.17 18.80
CA LEU A 22 14.38 18.25 19.75
C LEU A 22 14.51 19.62 19.11
N PHE A 23 15.50 19.81 18.23
CA PHE A 23 15.65 21.04 17.46
C PHE A 23 14.54 21.20 16.43
N GLU A 24 14.20 20.13 15.70
CA GLU A 24 13.05 20.13 14.80
C GLU A 24 11.75 20.45 15.54
N ALA A 25 11.52 19.89 16.73
CA ALA A 25 10.35 20.24 17.54
C ALA A 25 10.33 21.74 17.92
N ALA A 26 11.47 22.30 18.33
CA ALA A 26 11.57 23.71 18.70
C ALA A 26 11.32 24.65 17.50
N VAL A 27 11.85 24.33 16.31
CA VAL A 27 11.57 25.08 15.06
C VAL A 27 10.08 25.04 14.71
N ALA A 28 9.44 23.89 14.89
CA ALA A 28 8.02 23.73 14.57
C ALA A 28 7.08 24.48 15.53
N GLU A 29 7.52 24.74 16.75
CA GLU A 29 6.78 25.51 17.76
C GLU A 29 7.02 27.02 17.64
N ASP A 30 7.83 27.46 16.67
CA ASP A 30 8.26 28.86 16.52
C ASP A 30 8.82 29.41 17.85
N ALA A 31 9.58 28.57 18.55
CA ALA A 31 10.06 28.89 19.88
C ALA A 31 11.15 29.96 19.80
N ASP A 32 10.96 31.05 20.53
CA ASP A 32 12.03 32.05 20.71
C ASP A 32 13.20 31.48 21.51
N ILE A 33 14.42 31.83 21.11
CA ILE A 33 15.61 31.58 21.93
C ILE A 33 15.61 32.52 23.13
N ASP A 34 15.49 31.96 24.33
CA ASP A 34 15.89 32.69 25.53
C ASP A 34 17.42 32.81 25.60
N LEU A 35 17.90 33.84 26.31
CA LEU A 35 19.34 34.10 26.45
C LEU A 35 20.11 32.88 27.01
N ARG A 36 19.46 32.05 27.83
CA ARG A 36 20.08 30.88 28.45
C ARG A 36 20.31 29.78 27.42
N PHE A 37 19.41 29.59 26.45
CA PHE A 37 19.59 28.63 25.36
C PHE A 37 20.74 29.04 24.46
N ARG A 38 20.84 30.34 24.15
CA ARG A 38 21.99 30.89 23.41
C ARG A 38 23.31 30.66 24.15
N ASP A 39 23.36 30.93 25.45
CA ASP A 39 24.56 30.71 26.27
C ASP A 39 24.99 29.23 26.26
N GLU A 40 24.03 28.31 26.33
CA GLU A 40 24.31 26.88 26.23
C GLU A 40 24.80 26.46 24.84
N LEU A 41 24.23 27.00 23.76
CA LEU A 41 24.74 26.79 22.40
C LEU A 41 26.18 27.29 22.26
N ILE A 42 26.47 28.50 22.74
CA ILE A 42 27.84 29.06 22.73
C ILE A 42 28.78 28.21 23.57
N ARG A 43 28.35 27.71 24.74
CA ARG A 43 29.18 26.81 25.56
C ARG A 43 29.52 25.51 24.82
N VAL A 44 28.56 24.91 24.13
CA VAL A 44 28.73 23.60 23.48
C VAL A 44 29.43 23.71 22.12
N LEU A 45 29.08 24.71 21.30
CA LEU A 45 29.52 24.87 19.92
C LEU A 45 30.63 25.92 19.76
N GLY A 46 30.59 27.00 20.55
CA GLY A 46 31.49 28.15 20.44
C GLY A 46 32.98 27.83 20.36
N PRO A 47 33.51 26.92 21.20
CA PRO A 47 34.93 26.54 21.12
C PRO A 47 35.36 25.89 19.80
N VAL A 48 34.42 25.36 19.01
CA VAL A 48 34.69 24.70 17.72
C VAL A 48 34.28 25.58 16.54
N MET A 49 33.17 26.30 16.66
CA MET A 49 32.59 27.07 15.54
C MET A 49 32.95 28.56 15.57
N GLY A 50 33.36 29.11 16.71
CA GLY A 50 33.72 30.53 16.82
C GLY A 50 32.58 31.45 16.39
N GLU A 51 32.84 32.30 15.40
CA GLU A 51 31.87 33.26 14.84
C GLU A 51 30.69 32.59 14.13
N ASP A 52 30.87 31.35 13.63
CA ASP A 52 29.82 30.58 12.94
C ASP A 52 28.83 29.91 13.90
N THR A 53 28.97 30.16 15.21
CA THR A 53 28.09 29.55 16.22
C THR A 53 26.65 30.03 16.02
N PRO A 54 25.67 29.11 15.87
CA PRO A 54 24.28 29.49 15.65
C PRO A 54 23.72 30.26 16.85
N VAL A 55 22.98 31.33 16.55
CA VAL A 55 22.34 32.21 17.53
C VAL A 55 20.81 32.15 17.48
N THR A 56 20.24 31.43 16.51
CA THR A 56 18.80 31.17 16.32
C THR A 56 18.50 29.67 16.41
N ILE A 57 17.25 29.29 16.67
CA ILE A 57 16.85 27.87 16.79
C ILE A 57 16.92 27.20 15.41
N GLU A 58 16.60 27.95 14.37
CA GLU A 58 16.64 27.53 12.96
C GLU A 58 18.08 27.28 12.53
N ASP A 59 19.02 28.18 12.84
CA ASP A 59 20.43 28.00 12.51
C ASP A 59 21.05 26.84 13.29
N ALA A 60 20.64 26.66 14.55
CA ALA A 60 21.08 25.52 15.35
C ALA A 60 20.51 24.21 14.78
N ALA A 61 19.23 24.17 14.42
CA ALA A 61 18.63 23.03 13.75
C ALA A 61 19.31 22.73 12.41
N ALA A 62 19.63 23.75 11.63
CA ALA A 62 20.37 23.63 10.38
C ALA A 62 21.77 23.02 10.58
N CYS A 63 22.51 23.52 11.57
CA CYS A 63 23.81 23.00 11.96
C CYS A 63 23.74 21.51 12.36
N VAL A 64 22.70 21.12 13.10
CA VAL A 64 22.53 19.77 13.63
C VAL A 64 22.06 18.76 12.57
N THR A 65 21.14 19.18 11.71
CA THR A 65 20.55 18.32 10.66
C THR A 65 21.38 18.30 9.38
N GLY A 66 22.21 19.32 9.16
CA GLY A 66 22.92 19.52 7.89
C GLY A 66 22.03 20.02 6.75
N VAL A 67 20.82 20.49 7.06
CA VAL A 67 19.86 21.07 6.11
C VAL A 67 19.84 22.59 6.28
N GLU A 68 19.68 23.35 5.19
CA GLU A 68 19.58 24.80 5.29
C GLU A 68 18.37 25.24 6.14
N ALA A 69 18.56 26.24 7.00
CA ALA A 69 17.52 26.76 7.90
C ALA A 69 16.22 27.13 7.16
N LYS A 70 16.33 27.78 5.99
CA LYS A 70 15.18 28.16 5.16
C LYS A 70 14.40 26.94 4.65
N VAL A 71 15.10 25.86 4.31
CA VAL A 71 14.49 24.61 3.84
C VAL A 71 13.80 23.90 5.01
N LEU A 72 14.44 23.86 6.19
CA LEU A 72 13.85 23.32 7.42
C LEU A 72 12.53 24.02 7.75
N VAL A 73 12.53 25.34 7.88
CA VAL A 73 11.34 26.14 8.22
C VAL A 73 10.22 25.94 7.19
N ALA A 74 10.57 25.83 5.90
CA ALA A 74 9.57 25.64 4.84
C ALA A 74 8.99 24.21 4.81
N THR A 75 9.78 23.18 5.12
CA THR A 75 9.38 21.77 4.89
C THR A 75 8.88 21.05 6.14
N LEU A 76 9.39 21.41 7.31
CA LEU A 76 9.13 20.70 8.55
C LEU A 76 7.66 20.78 9.02
N PRO A 77 6.95 21.92 8.93
CA PRO A 77 5.54 21.98 9.29
C PRO A 77 4.68 21.03 8.45
N ALA A 78 4.93 20.97 7.13
CA ALA A 78 4.21 20.09 6.22
C ALA A 78 4.47 18.61 6.55
N LEU A 79 5.73 18.23 6.81
CA LEU A 79 6.08 16.85 7.20
C LEU A 79 5.40 16.43 8.51
N ARG A 80 5.39 17.30 9.52
CA ARG A 80 4.76 17.02 10.82
C ARG A 80 3.23 16.90 10.70
N ALA A 81 2.60 17.77 9.93
CA ALA A 81 1.16 17.68 9.68
C ALA A 81 0.79 16.34 9.03
N VAL A 82 1.54 15.93 8.01
CA VAL A 82 1.31 14.65 7.34
C VAL A 82 1.60 13.46 8.27
N LEU A 83 2.66 13.51 9.07
CA LEU A 83 2.96 12.50 10.09
C LEU A 83 1.82 12.34 11.10
N ALA A 84 1.31 13.45 11.63
CA ALA A 84 0.20 13.46 12.58
C ALA A 84 -1.06 12.85 11.96
N GLU A 85 -1.36 13.17 10.71
CA GLU A 85 -2.49 12.55 10.00
C GLU A 85 -2.31 11.04 9.83
N VAL A 86 -1.12 10.56 9.41
CA VAL A 86 -0.83 9.12 9.26
C VAL A 86 -0.98 8.37 10.59
N GLN A 87 -0.45 8.96 11.68
CA GLN A 87 -0.55 8.40 13.03
C GLN A 87 -2.00 8.41 13.56
N GLY A 88 -2.80 9.40 13.16
CA GLY A 88 -4.20 9.55 13.57
C GLY A 88 -5.20 8.65 12.84
N LEU A 89 -4.80 7.98 11.75
CA LEU A 89 -5.70 7.09 11.01
C LEU A 89 -6.12 5.87 11.87
N LYS A 90 -7.43 5.72 12.06
CA LYS A 90 -8.04 4.60 12.81
C LYS A 90 -8.29 3.35 11.96
N ALA A 91 -8.48 3.53 10.66
CA ALA A 91 -8.68 2.46 9.69
C ALA A 91 -7.77 2.71 8.47
N ARG A 92 -7.15 1.65 7.94
CA ARG A 92 -6.17 1.77 6.87
C ARG A 92 -6.80 1.60 5.49
N LEU A 93 -7.78 0.71 5.34
CA LEU A 93 -8.53 0.55 4.09
C LEU A 93 -9.76 1.47 4.01
N THR A 94 -9.54 2.77 3.86
CA THR A 94 -10.58 3.74 3.49
C THR A 94 -10.06 4.69 2.42
N ARG A 95 -10.95 5.31 1.64
CA ARG A 95 -10.54 6.27 0.61
C ARG A 95 -9.74 7.44 1.19
N GLU A 96 -10.15 7.94 2.36
CA GLU A 96 -9.44 9.01 3.05
C GLU A 96 -8.05 8.58 3.53
N ALA A 97 -7.95 7.41 4.18
CA ALA A 97 -6.66 6.87 4.61
C ALA A 97 -5.69 6.67 3.43
N VAL A 98 -6.16 6.11 2.32
CA VAL A 98 -5.34 5.92 1.11
C VAL A 98 -4.84 7.24 0.54
N ARG A 99 -5.65 8.31 0.58
CA ARG A 99 -5.22 9.67 0.18
C ARG A 99 -4.14 10.21 1.11
N VAL A 100 -4.31 10.06 2.42
CA VAL A 100 -3.31 10.49 3.42
C VAL A 100 -1.99 9.74 3.21
N LEU A 101 -2.03 8.41 3.04
CA LEU A 101 -0.84 7.59 2.78
C LEU A 101 -0.17 7.95 1.45
N SER A 102 -0.95 8.25 0.39
CA SER A 102 -0.41 8.69 -0.90
C SER A 102 0.29 10.05 -0.80
N ARG A 103 -0.26 10.97 -0.01
CA ARG A 103 0.37 12.27 0.24
C ARG A 103 1.63 12.12 1.12
N ALA A 104 1.62 11.20 2.08
CA ALA A 104 2.81 10.86 2.87
C ALA A 104 3.94 10.32 2.00
N ASP A 105 3.65 9.38 1.10
CA ASP A 105 4.63 8.86 0.13
C ASP A 105 5.22 9.98 -0.73
N ALA A 106 4.37 10.83 -1.33
CA ALA A 106 4.82 11.97 -2.12
C ALA A 106 5.69 12.96 -1.31
N CYS A 107 5.36 13.19 -0.03
CA CYS A 107 6.10 14.08 0.85
C CYS A 107 7.51 13.51 1.18
N LEU A 108 7.62 12.20 1.38
CA LEU A 108 8.90 11.52 1.63
C LEU A 108 9.87 11.60 0.44
N GLN A 109 9.35 11.63 -0.79
CA GLN A 109 10.18 11.79 -1.99
C GLN A 109 10.81 13.20 -2.11
N GLN A 110 10.18 14.20 -1.49
CA GLN A 110 10.59 15.60 -1.58
C GLN A 110 11.52 16.01 -0.41
N ALA A 111 11.38 15.39 0.76
CA ALA A 111 12.18 15.70 1.94
C ALA A 111 13.47 14.86 2.01
N ARG A 112 14.59 15.47 2.41
CA ARG A 112 15.87 14.78 2.67
C ARG A 112 16.47 15.22 4.00
N GLY A 113 17.13 14.29 4.70
CA GLY A 113 18.03 14.61 5.83
C GLY A 113 17.38 14.97 7.17
N LEU A 114 16.06 14.85 7.33
CA LEU A 114 15.35 15.20 8.57
C LEU A 114 15.01 13.99 9.43
N ALA A 115 15.03 14.15 10.76
CA ALA A 115 14.59 13.13 11.69
C ALA A 115 13.09 12.85 11.54
N THR A 116 12.26 13.90 11.44
CA THR A 116 10.81 13.79 11.19
C THR A 116 10.49 12.99 9.92
N ARG A 117 11.34 13.09 8.88
CA ARG A 117 11.20 12.27 7.66
C ARG A 117 11.36 10.78 7.97
N ALA A 118 12.37 10.40 8.76
CA ALA A 118 12.57 9.01 9.16
C ALA A 118 11.42 8.48 10.04
N GLU A 119 10.77 9.34 10.83
CA GLU A 119 9.56 8.97 11.56
C GLU A 119 8.36 8.73 10.62
N LEU A 120 8.17 9.63 9.65
CA LEU A 120 7.14 9.49 8.62
C LEU A 120 7.34 8.23 7.77
N GLU A 121 8.58 7.91 7.40
CA GLU A 121 8.92 6.70 6.65
C GLU A 121 8.55 5.42 7.43
N ARG A 122 8.87 5.36 8.73
CA ARG A 122 8.46 4.25 9.60
C ARG A 122 6.95 4.16 9.76
N ALA A 123 6.28 5.30 9.97
CA ALA A 123 4.83 5.36 10.14
C ALA A 123 4.10 4.91 8.86
N LEU A 124 4.58 5.36 7.69
CA LEU A 124 4.05 4.94 6.39
C LEU A 124 4.28 3.45 6.16
N GLY A 125 5.49 2.94 6.41
CA GLY A 125 5.80 1.50 6.26
C GLY A 125 4.87 0.63 7.09
N THR A 126 4.69 0.97 8.37
CA THR A 126 3.76 0.26 9.28
C THR A 126 2.32 0.30 8.76
N ALA A 127 1.87 1.45 8.26
CA ALA A 127 0.53 1.61 7.71
C ALA A 127 0.36 0.80 6.41
N CYS A 128 1.37 0.74 5.55
CA CYS A 128 1.38 -0.06 4.33
C CYS A 128 1.36 -1.57 4.63
N GLU A 129 2.07 -2.04 5.66
CA GLU A 129 2.00 -3.44 6.11
C GLU A 129 0.59 -3.84 6.54
N GLN A 130 -0.05 -2.98 7.35
CA GLN A 130 -1.42 -3.19 7.80
C GLN A 130 -2.40 -3.17 6.61
N LEU A 131 -2.22 -2.22 5.70
CA LEU A 131 -3.02 -2.12 4.47
C LEU A 131 -2.84 -3.38 3.59
N ALA A 132 -1.62 -3.87 3.42
CA ALA A 132 -1.33 -5.10 2.66
C ALA A 132 -2.04 -6.31 3.27
N ALA A 133 -2.05 -6.42 4.61
CA ALA A 133 -2.74 -7.49 5.32
C ALA A 133 -4.27 -7.39 5.20
N GLU A 134 -4.84 -6.18 5.26
CA GLU A 134 -6.28 -5.94 5.01
C GLU A 134 -6.66 -6.31 3.57
N LEU A 135 -5.88 -5.84 2.59
CA LEU A 135 -6.13 -6.14 1.19
C LEU A 135 -5.93 -7.62 0.85
N SER A 136 -4.90 -8.28 1.39
CA SER A 136 -4.68 -9.72 1.20
C SER A 136 -5.84 -10.55 1.76
N ARG A 137 -6.46 -10.12 2.86
CA ARG A 137 -7.68 -10.75 3.38
C ARG A 137 -8.86 -10.52 2.45
N LEU A 138 -9.02 -9.31 1.91
CA LEU A 138 -10.10 -8.97 0.97
C LEU A 138 -9.99 -9.72 -0.36
N HIS A 139 -8.76 -9.93 -0.86
CA HIS A 139 -8.47 -10.54 -2.16
C HIS A 139 -7.97 -11.98 -2.04
N ALA A 140 -8.16 -12.62 -0.89
CA ALA A 140 -7.76 -14.01 -0.69
C ALA A 140 -8.34 -14.90 -1.82
N PRO A 141 -7.53 -15.81 -2.40
CA PRO A 141 -6.23 -16.26 -1.93
C PRO A 141 -5.03 -15.48 -2.48
N VAL A 142 -5.23 -14.39 -3.22
CA VAL A 142 -4.13 -13.65 -3.85
C VAL A 142 -3.44 -12.77 -2.80
N PRO A 143 -2.17 -13.02 -2.46
CA PRO A 143 -1.45 -12.17 -1.52
C PRO A 143 -1.09 -10.83 -2.18
N ILE A 144 -1.15 -9.76 -1.41
CA ILE A 144 -0.72 -8.43 -1.83
C ILE A 144 0.51 -8.05 -1.00
N LEU A 145 1.59 -7.69 -1.70
CA LEU A 145 2.84 -7.30 -1.05
C LEU A 145 2.75 -5.89 -0.48
N VAL A 146 3.58 -5.59 0.52
CA VAL A 146 3.63 -4.27 1.18
C VAL A 146 3.93 -3.16 0.16
N GLU A 147 4.88 -3.41 -0.74
CA GLU A 147 5.28 -2.50 -1.83
C GLU A 147 4.10 -2.13 -2.76
N GLU A 148 3.15 -3.05 -2.93
CA GLU A 148 2.04 -2.93 -3.87
C GLU A 148 0.76 -2.38 -3.21
N ALA A 149 0.68 -2.45 -1.88
CA ALA A 149 -0.55 -2.22 -1.13
C ALA A 149 -1.18 -0.85 -1.40
N LEU A 150 -0.37 0.21 -1.41
CA LEU A 150 -0.86 1.57 -1.66
C LEU A 150 -1.40 1.71 -3.09
N PHE A 151 -0.72 1.11 -4.06
CA PHE A 151 -1.12 1.17 -5.46
C PHE A 151 -2.42 0.40 -5.71
N VAL A 152 -2.54 -0.81 -5.15
CA VAL A 152 -3.75 -1.62 -5.21
C VAL A 152 -4.92 -0.90 -4.53
N ALA A 153 -4.69 -0.29 -3.36
CA ALA A 153 -5.74 0.45 -2.66
C ALA A 153 -6.23 1.68 -3.44
N ARG A 154 -5.32 2.42 -4.10
CA ARG A 154 -5.69 3.55 -4.96
C ARG A 154 -6.58 3.11 -6.12
N ALA A 155 -6.22 2.00 -6.79
CA ALA A 155 -7.04 1.45 -7.86
C ALA A 155 -8.43 1.00 -7.37
N LEU A 156 -8.50 0.35 -6.21
CA LEU A 156 -9.76 -0.07 -5.59
C LEU A 156 -10.73 1.10 -5.37
N PHE A 157 -10.21 2.29 -5.03
CA PHE A 157 -11.00 3.51 -4.83
C PHE A 157 -11.13 4.39 -6.08
N GLY A 158 -10.60 3.97 -7.23
CA GLY A 158 -10.65 4.72 -8.49
C GLY A 158 -9.73 5.95 -8.55
N ASP A 159 -8.75 6.05 -7.63
CA ASP A 159 -7.81 7.16 -7.52
C ASP A 159 -6.44 6.86 -8.19
N GLY A 160 -6.38 5.81 -9.03
CA GLY A 160 -5.16 5.40 -9.73
C GLY A 160 -5.43 4.39 -10.85
N PRO A 161 -4.45 4.13 -11.72
CA PRO A 161 -4.59 3.12 -12.76
C PRO A 161 -4.65 1.72 -12.14
N PRO A 162 -5.31 0.75 -12.81
CA PRO A 162 -5.38 -0.61 -12.31
C PRO A 162 -3.99 -1.24 -12.26
N PRO A 163 -3.65 -1.97 -11.17
CA PRO A 163 -2.40 -2.69 -11.10
C PRO A 163 -2.33 -3.85 -12.07
N ARG A 164 -1.11 -4.34 -12.32
CA ARG A 164 -0.92 -5.65 -12.93
C ARG A 164 -1.61 -6.70 -12.05
N GLY A 165 -2.46 -7.55 -12.63
CA GLY A 165 -3.22 -8.51 -11.85
C GLY A 165 -4.55 -7.97 -11.31
N ALA A 166 -4.97 -6.75 -11.65
CA ALA A 166 -6.23 -6.18 -11.15
C ALA A 166 -7.43 -7.08 -11.48
N ALA A 167 -7.47 -7.66 -12.68
CA ALA A 167 -8.56 -8.57 -13.06
C ALA A 167 -8.56 -9.84 -12.20
N VAL A 168 -7.38 -10.36 -11.84
CA VAL A 168 -7.22 -11.50 -10.93
C VAL A 168 -7.72 -11.17 -9.52
N LEU A 169 -7.38 -9.98 -9.00
CA LEU A 169 -7.83 -9.49 -7.69
C LEU A 169 -9.34 -9.25 -7.63
N GLU A 170 -9.91 -8.66 -8.69
CA GLU A 170 -11.36 -8.46 -8.83
C GLU A 170 -12.11 -9.80 -8.90
N LEU A 171 -11.58 -10.76 -9.66
CA LEU A 171 -12.15 -12.10 -9.76
C LEU A 171 -12.11 -12.83 -8.42
N ALA A 172 -10.99 -12.79 -7.69
CA ALA A 172 -10.86 -13.41 -6.38
C ALA A 172 -11.93 -12.89 -5.40
N ARG A 173 -12.10 -11.56 -5.35
CA ARG A 173 -13.14 -10.91 -4.53
C ARG A 173 -14.55 -11.30 -4.98
N GLY A 174 -14.83 -11.26 -6.28
CA GLY A 174 -16.14 -11.60 -6.84
C GLY A 174 -16.54 -13.05 -6.56
N LEU A 175 -15.58 -13.98 -6.58
CA LEU A 175 -15.78 -15.38 -6.22
C LEU A 175 -16.04 -15.58 -4.73
N ASP A 176 -15.39 -14.83 -3.86
CA ASP A 176 -15.66 -14.88 -2.41
C ASP A 176 -17.07 -14.34 -2.09
N ASP A 177 -17.47 -13.23 -2.71
CA ASP A 177 -18.84 -12.71 -2.62
C ASP A 177 -19.87 -13.71 -3.14
N PHE A 178 -19.59 -14.38 -4.26
CA PHE A 178 -20.40 -15.50 -4.74
C PHE A 178 -20.50 -16.63 -3.72
N CYS A 179 -19.39 -17.04 -3.10
CA CYS A 179 -19.42 -18.11 -2.10
C CYS A 179 -20.26 -17.73 -0.88
N ARG A 180 -20.30 -16.44 -0.54
CA ARG A 180 -21.15 -15.91 0.54
C ARG A 180 -22.62 -15.74 0.12
N ARG A 181 -22.91 -15.54 -1.16
CA ARG A 181 -24.27 -15.30 -1.69
C ARG A 181 -24.83 -16.53 -2.42
N ALA A 182 -25.90 -17.12 -1.90
CA ALA A 182 -26.67 -18.13 -2.64
C ALA A 182 -27.44 -17.50 -3.82
N PRO A 183 -27.88 -18.33 -4.79
CA PRO A 183 -27.43 -18.28 -6.20
C PRO A 183 -27.47 -16.89 -6.84
N LEU A 184 -26.48 -16.60 -7.68
CA LEU A 184 -26.35 -15.35 -8.41
C LEU A 184 -27.42 -15.18 -9.48
N SER A 185 -27.74 -13.92 -9.75
CA SER A 185 -28.55 -13.53 -10.90
C SER A 185 -27.77 -13.77 -12.22
N THR A 186 -28.49 -13.92 -13.34
CA THR A 186 -27.86 -14.08 -14.67
C THR A 186 -26.88 -12.94 -15.00
N PRO A 187 -27.19 -11.65 -14.75
CA PRO A 187 -26.24 -10.56 -14.93
C PRO A 187 -24.95 -10.70 -14.12
N ASP A 188 -25.04 -11.13 -12.85
CA ASP A 188 -23.87 -11.32 -12.00
C ASP A 188 -22.99 -12.48 -12.50
N LEU A 189 -23.61 -13.55 -13.01
CA LEU A 189 -22.90 -14.67 -13.63
C LEU A 189 -22.16 -14.25 -14.91
N GLU A 190 -22.78 -13.40 -15.73
CA GLU A 190 -22.14 -12.83 -16.92
C GLU A 190 -20.97 -11.92 -16.56
N ALA A 191 -21.12 -11.08 -15.54
CA ALA A 191 -20.05 -10.24 -15.01
C ALA A 191 -18.86 -11.08 -14.51
N LEU A 192 -19.11 -12.16 -13.75
CA LEU A 192 -18.05 -13.08 -13.31
C LEU A 192 -17.33 -13.76 -14.47
N ARG A 193 -18.04 -14.13 -15.55
CA ARG A 193 -17.43 -14.72 -16.75
C ARG A 193 -16.56 -13.73 -17.51
N GLU A 194 -16.97 -12.47 -17.59
CA GLU A 194 -16.14 -11.42 -18.18
C GLU A 194 -14.87 -11.18 -17.37
N LEU A 195 -15.00 -11.09 -16.04
CA LEU A 195 -13.85 -10.98 -15.14
C LEU A 195 -12.89 -12.15 -15.27
N ALA A 196 -13.40 -13.38 -15.39
CA ALA A 196 -12.58 -14.56 -15.62
C ALA A 196 -11.80 -14.50 -16.95
N ARG A 197 -12.41 -14.00 -18.03
CA ARG A 197 -11.73 -13.82 -19.32
C ARG A 197 -10.65 -12.75 -19.25
N ARG A 198 -10.92 -11.63 -18.59
CA ARG A 198 -9.92 -10.57 -18.34
C ARG A 198 -8.74 -11.11 -17.52
N ALA A 199 -9.02 -11.89 -16.48
CA ALA A 199 -7.99 -12.45 -15.61
C ALA A 199 -7.15 -13.54 -16.31
N ASP A 200 -7.75 -14.34 -17.20
CA ASP A 200 -7.03 -15.30 -18.06
C ASP A 200 -6.04 -14.61 -19.01
N ALA A 201 -6.38 -13.43 -19.53
CA ALA A 201 -5.44 -12.62 -20.29
C ALA A 201 -4.20 -12.20 -19.46
N GLU A 202 -4.33 -12.21 -18.13
CA GLU A 202 -3.28 -11.91 -17.17
C GLU A 202 -2.68 -13.17 -16.52
N ARG A 203 -2.85 -14.37 -17.11
CA ARG A 203 -2.50 -15.68 -16.51
C ARG A 203 -1.09 -15.82 -15.91
N GLU A 204 -0.12 -15.05 -16.39
CA GLU A 204 1.26 -15.06 -15.88
C GLU A 204 1.43 -14.23 -14.60
N THR A 205 0.35 -13.69 -14.05
CA THR A 205 0.36 -12.86 -12.84
C THR A 205 0.44 -13.74 -11.59
N PRO A 206 1.25 -13.35 -10.58
CA PRO A 206 1.27 -14.01 -9.29
C PRO A 206 -0.13 -14.18 -8.67
N GLY A 207 -0.39 -15.33 -8.05
CA GLY A 207 -1.68 -15.65 -7.43
C GLY A 207 -2.73 -16.26 -8.36
N TRP A 208 -2.58 -16.11 -9.69
CA TRP A 208 -3.43 -16.80 -10.66
C TRP A 208 -3.41 -18.34 -10.52
N PRO A 209 -2.24 -19.00 -10.38
CA PRO A 209 -2.21 -20.45 -10.16
C PRO A 209 -2.95 -20.87 -8.89
N LEU A 210 -2.79 -20.12 -7.80
CA LEU A 210 -3.45 -20.42 -6.52
C LEU A 210 -4.97 -20.22 -6.59
N LEU A 211 -5.43 -19.20 -7.31
CA LEU A 211 -6.84 -18.97 -7.59
C LEU A 211 -7.43 -20.14 -8.39
N LEU A 212 -6.72 -20.61 -9.42
CA LEU A 212 -7.12 -21.77 -10.21
C LEU A 212 -7.19 -23.05 -9.35
N GLU A 213 -6.20 -23.31 -8.50
CA GLU A 213 -6.21 -24.44 -7.57
C GLU A 213 -7.39 -24.36 -6.58
N ARG A 214 -7.70 -23.16 -6.06
CA ARG A 214 -8.84 -22.97 -5.17
C ARG A 214 -10.18 -23.12 -5.90
N LEU A 215 -10.29 -22.68 -7.14
CA LEU A 215 -11.46 -22.93 -7.99
C LEU A 215 -11.68 -24.42 -8.25
N ARG A 216 -10.60 -25.18 -8.47
CA ARG A 216 -10.64 -26.64 -8.63
C ARG A 216 -11.13 -27.36 -7.37
N THR A 217 -10.75 -26.87 -6.19
CA THR A 217 -11.06 -27.50 -4.89
C THR A 217 -12.43 -27.10 -4.32
N VAL A 218 -12.83 -25.83 -4.41
CA VAL A 218 -14.03 -25.31 -3.73
C VAL A 218 -15.33 -25.77 -4.42
N ARG A 219 -15.35 -25.99 -5.73
CA ARG A 219 -16.53 -26.53 -6.43
C ARG A 219 -16.18 -27.33 -7.70
N PRO A 220 -16.14 -28.68 -7.63
CA PRO A 220 -16.12 -29.57 -8.80
C PRO A 220 -17.37 -29.45 -9.71
N ARG A 221 -18.35 -28.62 -9.34
CA ARG A 221 -19.56 -28.31 -10.12
C ARG A 221 -19.46 -27.01 -10.92
N LEU A 222 -18.47 -26.15 -10.65
CA LEU A 222 -18.15 -24.99 -11.49
C LEU A 222 -17.22 -25.37 -12.66
N LEU A 223 -16.57 -26.53 -12.58
CA LEU A 223 -15.72 -27.12 -13.61
C LEU A 223 -16.08 -28.60 -13.74
N PRO A 224 -16.75 -29.05 -14.82
CA PRO A 224 -17.16 -30.45 -14.97
C PRO A 224 -15.97 -31.42 -14.94
N GLN A 225 -16.19 -32.65 -14.46
CA GLN A 225 -15.20 -33.74 -14.42
C GLN A 225 -14.77 -34.28 -15.81
N LYS A 226 -15.24 -33.65 -16.90
CA LYS A 226 -14.89 -33.95 -18.29
C LYS A 226 -14.15 -32.75 -18.91
N PRO A 227 -13.30 -32.96 -19.94
CA PRO A 227 -12.54 -31.88 -20.56
C PRO A 227 -13.46 -30.72 -20.98
N LEU A 228 -13.03 -29.51 -20.64
CA LEU A 228 -13.89 -28.34 -20.54
C LEU A 228 -14.50 -27.89 -21.90
N PRO A 229 -15.70 -27.27 -21.90
CA PRO A 229 -16.32 -26.69 -23.09
C PRO A 229 -15.51 -25.52 -23.69
N PRO A 230 -15.77 -25.12 -24.96
CA PRO A 230 -14.95 -24.22 -25.78
C PRO A 230 -14.56 -22.87 -25.17
N LEU A 231 -15.33 -22.32 -24.23
CA LEU A 231 -15.01 -21.08 -23.51
C LEU A 231 -13.81 -21.23 -22.55
N TYR A 232 -13.50 -22.44 -22.11
CA TYR A 232 -12.38 -22.77 -21.23
C TYR A 232 -11.18 -23.38 -21.97
N ARG A 233 -11.20 -23.42 -23.32
CA ARG A 233 -10.02 -23.79 -24.14
C ARG A 233 -9.01 -22.65 -24.29
N SER A 234 -9.41 -21.39 -24.07
CA SER A 234 -8.48 -20.26 -24.06
C SER A 234 -7.46 -20.36 -22.92
N LEU A 235 -7.85 -21.01 -21.82
CA LEU A 235 -7.01 -21.37 -20.67
C LEU A 235 -6.03 -22.53 -20.92
N ALA A 236 -6.07 -23.20 -22.08
CA ALA A 236 -5.14 -24.27 -22.44
C ALA A 236 -4.50 -24.12 -23.83
N GLY A 237 -4.84 -23.09 -24.61
CA GLY A 237 -4.24 -22.82 -25.93
C GLY A 237 -4.40 -23.96 -26.93
N ALA A 238 -5.40 -23.89 -27.82
CA ALA A 238 -5.54 -24.86 -28.93
C ALA A 238 -4.70 -24.42 -30.16
N PRO A 239 -4.27 -25.35 -31.05
CA PRO A 239 -5.16 -25.98 -32.07
C PRO A 239 -4.88 -27.50 -32.28
N ALA A 240 -5.58 -28.36 -33.07
CA ALA A 240 -6.69 -28.31 -34.03
C ALA A 240 -7.47 -29.67 -34.08
N ARG A 241 -8.52 -29.72 -34.91
CA ARG A 241 -9.63 -30.69 -35.11
C ARG A 241 -9.26 -32.13 -35.55
N GLU A 242 -10.20 -33.08 -35.40
CA GLU A 242 -10.91 -33.77 -36.52
C GLU A 242 -12.17 -34.57 -36.06
N PRO A 243 -13.15 -34.84 -36.94
CA PRO A 243 -14.52 -35.22 -36.60
C PRO A 243 -14.77 -36.74 -36.65
N LEU A 244 -15.64 -37.29 -35.79
CA LEU A 244 -16.22 -38.61 -36.03
C LEU A 244 -17.73 -38.64 -35.76
N ALA A 245 -18.41 -39.24 -36.73
CA ALA A 245 -19.84 -39.31 -36.95
C ALA A 245 -20.57 -40.21 -35.94
N GLY A 246 -21.84 -39.89 -35.69
CA GLY A 246 -22.76 -40.72 -34.91
C GLY A 246 -24.08 -39.99 -34.69
N THR A 247 -25.10 -40.39 -35.45
CA THR A 247 -26.40 -39.73 -35.62
C THR A 247 -27.21 -39.60 -34.32
N ILE A 248 -27.93 -38.48 -34.21
CA ILE A 248 -28.81 -38.05 -33.10
C ILE A 248 -30.03 -38.99 -32.86
N GLU A 249 -30.26 -39.97 -33.72
CA GLU A 249 -31.43 -40.87 -33.71
C GLU A 249 -31.47 -41.87 -32.54
N ALA A 250 -30.42 -42.01 -31.75
CA ALA A 250 -30.41 -42.85 -30.54
C ALA A 250 -31.02 -42.17 -29.29
N LEU A 251 -31.26 -40.85 -29.32
CA LEU A 251 -31.73 -40.07 -28.17
C LEU A 251 -33.23 -39.71 -28.19
N LEU A 252 -33.98 -40.12 -29.22
CA LEU A 252 -35.39 -39.75 -29.40
C LEU A 252 -36.41 -40.89 -29.16
N ARG A 253 -36.06 -41.96 -28.44
CA ARG A 253 -37.08 -42.89 -27.92
C ARG A 253 -37.67 -42.34 -26.60
N PRO A 254 -38.96 -41.95 -26.54
CA PRO A 254 -39.60 -41.62 -25.29
C PRO A 254 -39.83 -42.88 -24.44
N MET A 255 -39.38 -42.85 -23.19
CA MET A 255 -39.82 -43.80 -22.17
C MET A 255 -41.22 -43.40 -21.67
N HIS A 256 -42.19 -44.25 -22.00
CA HIS A 256 -43.46 -44.60 -21.32
C HIS A 256 -44.10 -43.63 -20.33
N VAL A 257 -45.40 -43.38 -20.51
CA VAL A 257 -46.39 -43.44 -19.40
C VAL A 257 -47.70 -44.07 -19.91
N CYS A 258 -48.05 -45.23 -19.36
CA CYS A 258 -49.40 -45.79 -19.37
C CYS A 258 -50.30 -45.01 -18.40
N ASN A 259 -51.59 -44.84 -18.71
CA ASN A 259 -52.67 -45.14 -17.76
C ASN A 259 -54.05 -45.10 -18.43
N HIS A 260 -54.72 -46.25 -18.32
CA HIS A 260 -56.13 -46.63 -18.48
C HIS A 260 -56.96 -46.03 -19.62
#